data_AF-A0A6L2ZNT8-F1
#
_entry.id   AF-A0A6L2ZNT8-F1
#
_cell.length_a   1.000
_cell.length_b   1.000
_cell.length_c   1.000
_cell.angle_alpha   90.00
_cell.angle_beta   90.00
_cell.angle_gamma   90.00
#
_symmetry.space_group_name_H-M   'P 1'
#
loop_
_entity.id
_entity.type
_entity.pdbx_description
1 polymer ?
#
loop_
_entity_poly.entity_id
_entity_poly.type
_entity_poly.pdbx_seq_one_letter_code
_entity_poly.pdbx_strand_id
1 'polypeptide(L)'
;MKRIKYLVATAIWSLLLMGCSNSNDVVPDSPPTELYADAQQKLQNGNFQGAITQLEALDSRYPFSAYSSQVQFDLIYAYYKSANLSMALVSIDRFMRLNPTHPNIDYMLYLRGLTDMALDDSTLQGLFGIDRSDRDPIYALAAFRDFTQLIENYPDSQYATDSQKRLLYLKNRLAKHELDIARYYTKRGADVAVVNRIEQMMQNYPDTQATRDALPLMKNAYERLQLNEQADQVAKLIAANPVGGE
;
A
#
# COMPACT_ATOMS: atom_id res chain seq x y z
N MET A 1 -18.87 -38.16 26.95
CA MET A 1 -17.80 -38.00 25.93
C MET A 1 -18.19 -38.48 24.52
N LYS A 2 -18.82 -39.64 24.31
CA LYS A 2 -19.20 -40.10 22.95
C LYS A 2 -20.20 -39.17 22.23
N ARG A 3 -21.23 -38.65 22.94
CA ARG A 3 -22.23 -37.74 22.37
C ARG A 3 -21.67 -36.39 21.88
N ILE A 4 -20.64 -35.86 22.55
CA ILE A 4 -19.95 -34.62 22.15
C ILE A 4 -19.12 -34.84 20.89
N LYS A 5 -18.49 -36.01 20.73
CA LYS A 5 -17.76 -36.36 19.50
C LYS A 5 -18.67 -36.42 18.27
N TYR A 6 -19.89 -36.92 18.43
CA TYR A 6 -20.87 -36.95 17.33
C TYR A 6 -21.38 -35.55 16.97
N LEU A 7 -21.63 -34.69 17.96
CA LEU A 7 -22.05 -33.30 17.71
C LEU A 7 -20.98 -32.47 17.00
N VAL A 8 -19.71 -32.64 17.37
CA VAL A 8 -18.57 -31.97 16.70
C VAL A 8 -18.40 -32.52 15.28
N ALA A 9 -18.54 -33.84 15.08
CA ALA A 9 -18.46 -34.43 13.74
C ALA A 9 -19.57 -33.93 12.81
N THR A 10 -20.80 -33.76 13.29
CA THR A 10 -21.91 -33.21 12.49
C THR A 10 -21.74 -31.73 12.16
N ALA A 11 -21.12 -30.94 13.05
CA ALA A 11 -20.81 -29.54 12.78
C ALA A 11 -19.73 -29.40 11.69
N ILE A 12 -18.68 -30.23 11.74
CA ILE A 12 -17.63 -30.24 10.71
C ILE A 12 -18.19 -30.67 9.35
N TRP A 13 -19.13 -31.62 9.32
CA TRP A 13 -19.74 -32.09 8.07
C TRP A 13 -20.68 -31.07 7.42
N SER A 14 -21.36 -30.23 8.21
CA SER A 14 -22.22 -29.16 7.69
C SER A 14 -21.42 -27.97 7.15
N LEU A 15 -20.24 -27.70 7.70
CA LEU A 15 -19.29 -26.72 7.15
C LEU A 15 -18.67 -27.14 5.80
N LEU A 16 -18.66 -28.44 5.48
CA LEU A 16 -18.16 -28.96 4.20
C LEU A 16 -19.18 -28.90 3.05
N LEU A 17 -20.44 -28.56 3.34
CA LEU A 17 -21.51 -28.44 2.33
C LEU A 17 -21.72 -27.01 1.82
N MET A 18 -20.91 -26.04 2.24
CA MET A 18 -20.78 -24.76 1.53
C MET A 18 -19.95 -24.96 0.25
N GLY A 19 -20.57 -25.59 -0.75
CA GLY A 19 -20.05 -25.63 -2.10
C GLY A 19 -20.23 -24.27 -2.77
N CYS A 20 -19.15 -23.67 -3.24
CA CYS A 20 -19.21 -22.50 -4.12
C CYS A 20 -19.85 -22.92 -5.45
N SER A 21 -21.06 -22.42 -5.73
CA SER A 21 -21.59 -22.44 -7.09
C SER A 21 -20.75 -21.49 -7.95
N ASN A 22 -19.96 -22.06 -8.86
CA ASN A 22 -19.26 -21.29 -9.88
C ASN A 22 -20.06 -21.43 -11.19
N SER A 23 -21.10 -20.60 -11.35
CA SER A 23 -21.72 -20.45 -12.66
C SER A 23 -20.71 -19.73 -13.56
N ASN A 24 -20.25 -20.41 -14.61
CA ASN A 24 -19.54 -19.77 -15.70
C ASN A 24 -20.57 -18.94 -16.49
N ASP A 25 -20.89 -17.75 -15.98
CA ASP A 25 -21.78 -16.82 -16.65
C ASP A 25 -21.07 -16.28 -17.89
N VAL A 26 -21.32 -16.92 -19.03
CA VAL A 26 -20.86 -16.44 -20.33
C VAL A 26 -21.54 -15.09 -20.56
N VAL A 27 -20.74 -14.02 -20.66
CA VAL A 27 -21.24 -12.67 -20.95
C VAL A 27 -21.96 -12.71 -22.30
N PRO A 28 -23.27 -12.38 -22.34
CA PRO A 28 -24.05 -12.37 -23.58
C PRO A 28 -23.40 -11.52 -24.66
N ASP A 29 -23.66 -11.85 -25.92
CA ASP A 29 -23.23 -11.01 -27.05
C ASP A 29 -24.20 -9.85 -27.26
N SER A 30 -24.22 -8.94 -26.28
CA SER A 30 -25.01 -7.71 -26.27
C SER A 30 -24.23 -6.52 -26.83
N PRO A 31 -24.92 -5.46 -27.30
CA PRO A 31 -24.26 -4.23 -27.71
C PRO A 31 -23.38 -3.62 -26.59
N PRO A 32 -22.27 -2.95 -26.93
CA PRO A 32 -21.35 -2.37 -25.94
C PRO A 32 -22.01 -1.46 -24.91
N THR A 33 -23.02 -0.69 -25.33
CA THR A 33 -23.77 0.22 -24.45
C THR A 33 -24.58 -0.51 -23.39
N GLU A 34 -25.17 -1.65 -23.75
CA GLU A 34 -25.98 -2.47 -22.82
C GLU A 34 -25.06 -3.20 -21.84
N LEU A 35 -23.96 -3.78 -22.34
CA LEU A 35 -22.94 -4.42 -21.50
C LEU A 35 -22.34 -3.43 -20.49
N TYR A 36 -22.05 -2.20 -20.93
CA TYR A 36 -21.52 -1.17 -20.06
C TYR A 36 -22.54 -0.70 -19.01
N ALA A 37 -23.82 -0.57 -19.38
CA ALA A 37 -24.88 -0.20 -18.45
C ALA A 37 -25.08 -1.27 -17.35
N ASP A 38 -25.07 -2.56 -17.70
CA ASP A 38 -25.15 -3.64 -16.71
C ASP A 38 -23.90 -3.66 -15.81
N ALA A 39 -22.71 -3.47 -16.39
CA ALA A 39 -21.48 -3.39 -15.61
C ALA A 39 -21.53 -2.24 -14.59
N GLN A 40 -22.04 -1.08 -14.99
CA GLN A 40 -22.26 0.07 -14.13
C GLN A 40 -23.24 -0.23 -12.99
N GLN A 41 -24.36 -0.90 -13.28
CA GLN A 41 -25.31 -1.33 -12.26
C GLN A 41 -24.64 -2.28 -11.24
N LYS A 42 -23.82 -3.22 -11.72
CA LYS A 42 -23.07 -4.15 -10.84
C LYS A 42 -22.06 -3.42 -9.95
N LEU A 43 -21.33 -2.42 -10.49
CA LEU A 43 -20.44 -1.57 -9.70
C LEU A 43 -21.17 -0.81 -8.61
N GLN A 44 -22.30 -0.18 -8.94
CA GLN A 44 -23.11 0.58 -8.00
C GLN A 44 -23.68 -0.30 -6.88
N ASN A 45 -24.04 -1.55 -7.21
CA ASN A 45 -24.52 -2.54 -6.25
C ASN A 45 -23.40 -3.19 -5.41
N GLY A 46 -22.12 -2.84 -5.66
CA GLY A 46 -20.97 -3.46 -4.99
C GLY A 46 -20.65 -4.87 -5.46
N ASN A 47 -21.28 -5.36 -6.53
CA ASN A 47 -20.95 -6.63 -7.17
C ASN A 47 -19.73 -6.45 -8.08
N PHE A 48 -18.56 -6.23 -7.47
CA PHE A 48 -17.33 -5.97 -8.20
C PHE A 48 -16.90 -7.15 -9.07
N GLN A 49 -17.09 -8.39 -8.60
CA GLN A 49 -16.71 -9.58 -9.39
C GLN A 49 -17.55 -9.70 -10.67
N GLY A 50 -18.87 -9.50 -10.57
CA GLY A 50 -19.74 -9.50 -11.74
C GLY A 50 -19.47 -8.34 -12.69
N ALA A 51 -19.11 -7.16 -12.16
CA ALA A 51 -18.68 -6.03 -12.97
C ALA A 51 -17.38 -6.30 -13.72
N ILE A 52 -16.37 -6.89 -13.06
CA ILE A 52 -15.09 -7.28 -13.67
C ILE A 52 -15.32 -8.18 -14.88
N THR A 53 -16.13 -9.23 -14.74
CA THR A 53 -16.41 -10.15 -15.85
C THR A 53 -16.97 -9.44 -17.08
N GLN A 54 -17.83 -8.42 -16.89
CA GLN A 54 -18.40 -7.67 -18.01
C GLN A 54 -17.45 -6.64 -18.59
N LEU A 55 -16.73 -5.93 -17.73
CA LEU A 55 -15.75 -4.93 -18.14
C LEU A 55 -14.58 -5.58 -18.89
N GLU A 56 -14.12 -6.77 -18.48
CA GLU A 56 -13.11 -7.55 -19.21
C GLU A 56 -13.62 -7.99 -20.59
N ALA A 57 -14.86 -8.47 -20.66
CA ALA A 57 -15.48 -8.82 -21.94
C ALA A 57 -15.59 -7.59 -22.87
N LEU A 58 -15.90 -6.42 -22.31
CA LEU A 58 -16.01 -5.16 -23.03
C LEU A 58 -14.63 -4.64 -23.51
N ASP A 59 -13.60 -4.66 -22.65
CA ASP A 59 -12.20 -4.29 -22.98
C ASP A 59 -11.64 -5.23 -24.06
N SER A 60 -11.97 -6.53 -24.00
CA SER A 60 -11.50 -7.53 -24.97
C SER A 60 -12.23 -7.46 -26.32
N ARG A 61 -13.56 -7.33 -26.33
CA ARG A 61 -14.35 -7.33 -27.57
C ARG A 61 -14.34 -5.99 -28.28
N TYR A 62 -14.25 -4.88 -27.54
CA TYR A 62 -14.40 -3.53 -28.07
C TYR A 62 -13.32 -2.55 -27.58
N PRO A 63 -12.02 -2.85 -27.79
CA PRO A 63 -10.88 -2.09 -27.26
C PRO A 63 -10.79 -0.63 -27.76
N PHE A 64 -11.45 -0.31 -28.88
CA PHE A 64 -11.48 1.03 -29.48
C PHE A 64 -12.87 1.69 -29.43
N SER A 65 -13.77 1.19 -28.58
CA SER A 65 -15.07 1.83 -28.39
C SER A 65 -14.92 3.22 -27.76
N ALA A 66 -15.94 4.07 -27.92
CA ALA A 66 -15.97 5.39 -27.29
C ALA A 66 -15.89 5.34 -25.75
N TYR A 67 -16.18 4.19 -25.15
CA TYR A 67 -16.14 3.96 -23.70
C TYR A 67 -14.82 3.31 -23.24
N SER A 68 -13.90 2.96 -24.13
CA SER A 68 -12.74 2.11 -23.79
C SER A 68 -11.91 2.66 -22.61
N SER A 69 -11.66 3.97 -22.58
CA SER A 69 -10.97 4.60 -21.45
C SER A 69 -11.77 4.48 -20.15
N GLN A 70 -13.06 4.78 -20.18
CA GLN A 70 -13.91 4.70 -18.99
C GLN A 70 -14.05 3.25 -18.49
N VAL A 71 -14.16 2.28 -19.39
CA VAL A 71 -14.18 0.84 -19.07
C VAL A 71 -12.90 0.43 -18.35
N GLN A 72 -11.75 0.93 -18.77
CA GLN A 72 -10.47 0.65 -18.09
C GLN A 72 -10.43 1.28 -16.69
N PHE A 73 -10.92 2.51 -16.51
CA PHE A 73 -11.04 3.14 -15.18
C PHE A 73 -11.93 2.31 -14.26
N ASP A 74 -13.11 1.94 -14.75
CA ASP A 74 -14.10 1.18 -14.00
C ASP A 74 -13.57 -0.22 -13.64
N LEU A 75 -12.85 -0.86 -14.57
CA LEU A 75 -12.23 -2.17 -14.35
C LEU A 75 -11.13 -2.10 -13.28
N ILE A 76 -10.25 -1.11 -13.37
CA ILE A 76 -9.21 -0.86 -12.37
C ILE A 76 -9.85 -0.62 -10.99
N TYR A 77 -10.89 0.22 -10.92
CA TYR A 77 -11.61 0.48 -9.68
C TYR A 77 -12.24 -0.80 -9.12
N ALA A 78 -12.86 -1.62 -9.98
CA ALA A 78 -13.44 -2.89 -9.57
C ALA A 78 -12.38 -3.86 -9.03
N TYR A 79 -11.21 -3.96 -9.68
CA TYR A 79 -10.09 -4.77 -9.18
C TYR A 79 -9.62 -4.30 -7.80
N TYR A 80 -9.43 -2.99 -7.61
CA TYR A 80 -9.06 -2.43 -6.31
C TYR A 80 -10.10 -2.76 -5.24
N LYS A 81 -11.38 -2.53 -5.51
CA LYS A 81 -12.47 -2.74 -4.55
C LYS A 81 -12.77 -4.21 -4.24
N SER A 82 -12.47 -5.11 -5.17
CA SER A 82 -12.54 -6.57 -4.98
C SER A 82 -11.28 -7.16 -4.34
N ALA A 83 -10.32 -6.33 -3.93
CA ALA A 83 -9.01 -6.73 -3.42
C ALA A 83 -8.16 -7.56 -4.40
N ASN A 84 -8.45 -7.49 -5.70
CA ASN A 84 -7.59 -8.01 -6.76
C ASN A 84 -6.48 -6.99 -7.09
N LEU A 85 -5.66 -6.68 -6.08
CA LEU A 85 -4.71 -5.57 -6.11
C LEU A 85 -3.63 -5.74 -7.17
N SER A 86 -3.16 -6.98 -7.40
CA SER A 86 -2.17 -7.27 -8.45
C SER A 86 -2.71 -6.94 -9.84
N MET A 87 -3.96 -7.29 -10.12
CA MET A 87 -4.60 -6.94 -11.40
C MET A 87 -4.87 -5.44 -11.51
N ALA A 88 -5.22 -4.77 -10.41
CA ALA A 88 -5.34 -3.32 -10.39
C ALA A 88 -4.02 -2.64 -10.76
N LEU A 89 -2.89 -3.01 -10.13
CA LEU A 89 -1.57 -2.44 -10.45
C LEU A 89 -1.19 -2.63 -11.91
N VAL A 90 -1.28 -3.85 -12.43
CA VAL A 90 -0.93 -4.15 -13.83
C VAL A 90 -1.81 -3.35 -14.80
N SER A 91 -3.09 -3.21 -14.48
CA SER A 91 -4.04 -2.46 -15.30
C SER A 91 -3.78 -0.95 -15.25
N ILE A 92 -3.44 -0.41 -14.09
CA ILE A 92 -3.03 1.01 -13.93
C ILE A 92 -1.76 1.29 -14.72
N ASP A 93 -0.72 0.47 -14.56
CA ASP A 93 0.56 0.63 -15.28
C ASP A 93 0.34 0.61 -16.79
N ARG A 94 -0.48 -0.32 -17.28
CA ARG A 94 -0.88 -0.40 -18.69
C ARG A 94 -1.60 0.87 -19.12
N PHE A 95 -2.59 1.32 -18.34
CA PHE A 95 -3.37 2.51 -18.66
C PHE A 95 -2.50 3.76 -18.74
N MET A 96 -1.67 4.02 -17.73
CA MET A 96 -0.80 5.19 -17.65
C MET A 96 0.24 5.21 -18.78
N ARG A 97 0.79 4.04 -19.14
CA ARG A 97 1.74 3.92 -20.25
C ARG A 97 1.09 4.20 -21.61
N LEU A 98 -0.14 3.75 -21.82
CA LEU A 98 -0.86 3.93 -23.08
C LEU A 98 -1.48 5.33 -23.20
N ASN A 99 -1.82 5.97 -22.07
CA ASN A 99 -2.55 7.23 -22.02
C ASN A 99 -1.86 8.26 -21.10
N PRO A 100 -0.58 8.62 -21.33
CA PRO A 100 0.17 9.48 -20.40
C PRO A 100 -0.38 10.91 -20.29
N THR A 101 -1.13 11.38 -21.28
CA THR A 101 -1.73 12.73 -21.33
C THR A 101 -3.23 12.73 -21.00
N HIS A 102 -3.75 11.64 -20.44
CA HIS A 102 -5.17 11.55 -20.10
C HIS A 102 -5.54 12.60 -19.02
N PRO A 103 -6.68 13.32 -19.14
CA PRO A 103 -7.04 14.37 -18.19
C PRO A 103 -7.11 13.91 -16.72
N ASN A 104 -7.53 12.65 -16.50
CA ASN A 104 -7.68 12.05 -15.16
C ASN A 104 -6.52 11.11 -14.79
N ILE A 105 -5.30 11.39 -15.27
CA ILE A 105 -4.11 10.59 -14.93
C ILE A 105 -3.72 10.73 -13.45
N ASP A 106 -4.09 11.84 -12.83
CA ASP A 106 -3.96 12.09 -11.39
C ASP A 106 -4.73 11.06 -10.55
N TYR A 107 -5.94 10.68 -10.97
CA TYR A 107 -6.70 9.59 -10.33
C TYR A 107 -5.98 8.25 -10.44
N MET A 108 -5.35 7.96 -11.58
CA MET A 108 -4.60 6.71 -11.77
C MET A 108 -3.36 6.65 -10.88
N LEU A 109 -2.61 7.76 -10.74
CA LEU A 109 -1.52 7.88 -9.78
C LEU A 109 -2.00 7.65 -8.34
N TYR A 110 -3.10 8.32 -7.97
CA TYR A 110 -3.70 8.18 -6.65
C TYR A 110 -4.10 6.73 -6.36
N LEU A 111 -4.80 6.08 -7.29
CA LEU A 111 -5.27 4.71 -7.12
C LEU A 111 -4.12 3.70 -7.13
N ARG A 112 -3.03 3.96 -7.85
CA ARG A 112 -1.80 3.15 -7.79
C ARG A 112 -1.19 3.20 -6.39
N GLY A 113 -1.01 4.40 -5.85
CA GLY A 113 -0.52 4.60 -4.48
C GLY A 113 -1.42 3.94 -3.44
N LEU A 114 -2.75 4.02 -3.59
CA LEU A 114 -3.69 3.29 -2.73
C LEU A 114 -3.55 1.77 -2.84
N THR A 115 -3.32 1.25 -4.04
CA THR A 115 -3.18 -0.18 -4.30
C THR A 115 -1.88 -0.70 -3.70
N ASP A 116 -0.78 0.02 -3.86
CA ASP A 116 0.50 -0.28 -3.22
C ASP A 116 0.40 -0.20 -1.69
N MET A 117 -0.26 0.82 -1.13
CA MET A 117 -0.53 0.87 0.31
C MET A 117 -1.32 -0.35 0.79
N ALA A 118 -2.33 -0.77 0.04
CA ALA A 118 -3.13 -1.94 0.39
C ALA A 118 -2.36 -3.26 0.27
N LEU A 119 -1.32 -3.32 -0.58
CA LEU A 119 -0.39 -4.46 -0.67
C LEU A 119 0.64 -4.46 0.46
N ASP A 120 1.06 -3.29 0.93
CA ASP A 120 1.91 -3.14 2.12
C ASP A 120 1.14 -3.53 3.40
N ASP A 121 -0.12 -3.09 3.50
CA ASP A 121 -1.00 -3.39 4.63
C ASP A 121 -1.52 -4.82 4.57
N SER A 122 -1.06 -5.67 5.49
CA SER A 122 -1.75 -6.93 5.76
C SER A 122 -2.95 -6.66 6.66
N THR A 123 -4.09 -6.33 6.06
CA THR A 123 -5.37 -5.96 6.73
C THR A 123 -5.77 -6.88 7.89
N LEU A 124 -5.50 -8.18 7.80
CA LEU A 124 -5.77 -9.13 8.89
C LEU A 124 -4.87 -8.93 10.12
N GLN A 125 -3.65 -8.43 9.95
CA GLN A 125 -2.64 -8.34 11.01
C GLN A 125 -2.72 -7.03 11.79
N GLY A 126 -3.12 -5.93 11.13
CA GLY A 126 -3.42 -4.66 11.79
C GLY A 126 -4.54 -4.80 12.83
N LEU A 127 -5.53 -5.67 12.58
CA LEU A 127 -6.59 -6.00 13.54
C LEU A 127 -6.08 -6.68 14.82
N PHE A 128 -4.92 -7.36 14.76
CA PHE A 128 -4.28 -8.00 15.91
C PHE A 128 -3.17 -7.12 16.54
N GLY A 129 -3.01 -5.87 16.10
CA GLY A 129 -1.98 -4.97 16.61
C GLY A 129 -0.55 -5.46 16.34
N ILE A 130 -0.36 -6.35 15.36
CA ILE A 130 0.95 -6.88 15.02
C ILE A 130 1.64 -5.86 14.12
N ASP A 131 2.62 -5.16 14.68
CA ASP A 131 3.50 -4.28 13.96
C ASP A 131 4.51 -5.09 13.12
N ARG A 132 4.52 -4.85 11.80
CA ARG A 132 5.45 -5.48 10.85
C ARG A 132 6.26 -4.46 10.08
N SER A 133 6.59 -3.36 10.74
CA SER A 133 7.50 -2.35 10.20
C SER A 133 8.86 -2.94 9.83
N ASP A 134 9.24 -4.11 10.33
CA ASP A 134 10.46 -4.86 9.99
C ASP A 134 10.45 -5.52 8.61
N ARG A 135 9.29 -5.67 7.95
CA ARG A 135 9.20 -6.26 6.59
C ARG A 135 9.64 -5.28 5.52
N ASP A 136 10.22 -5.85 4.46
CA ASP A 136 10.70 -5.11 3.28
C ASP A 136 9.60 -4.17 2.72
N PRO A 137 9.83 -2.85 2.71
CA PRO A 137 8.82 -1.84 2.40
C PRO A 137 8.64 -1.56 0.91
N ILE A 138 8.80 -2.55 0.03
CA ILE A 138 8.76 -2.34 -1.43
C ILE A 138 7.48 -1.59 -1.85
N TYR A 139 6.33 -2.01 -1.34
CA TYR A 139 5.05 -1.39 -1.68
C TYR A 139 4.86 -0.02 -1.02
N ALA A 140 5.30 0.16 0.24
CA ALA A 140 5.29 1.48 0.86
C ALA A 140 6.17 2.51 0.12
N LEU A 141 7.35 2.09 -0.37
CA LEU A 141 8.22 2.93 -1.19
C LEU A 141 7.57 3.28 -2.54
N ALA A 142 6.92 2.30 -3.19
CA ALA A 142 6.20 2.53 -4.44
C ALA A 142 5.03 3.52 -4.24
N ALA A 143 4.22 3.31 -3.20
CA ALA A 143 3.15 4.23 -2.82
C ALA A 143 3.67 5.64 -2.50
N PHE A 144 4.78 5.74 -1.76
CA PHE A 144 5.38 7.03 -1.41
C PHE A 144 5.82 7.79 -2.67
N ARG A 145 6.45 7.11 -3.63
CA ARG A 145 6.82 7.70 -4.92
C ARG A 145 5.59 8.19 -5.68
N ASP A 146 4.54 7.37 -5.75
CA ASP A 146 3.38 7.67 -6.59
C ASP A 146 2.53 8.83 -6.01
N PHE A 147 2.37 8.91 -4.68
CA PHE A 147 1.75 10.09 -4.04
C PHE A 147 2.62 11.35 -4.14
N THR A 148 3.94 11.21 -4.07
CA THR A 148 4.88 12.33 -4.29
C THR A 148 4.72 12.87 -5.70
N GLN A 149 4.72 11.98 -6.70
CA GLN A 149 4.51 12.32 -8.10
C GLN A 149 3.16 13.02 -8.33
N LEU A 150 2.10 12.59 -7.63
CA LEU A 150 0.80 13.24 -7.71
C LEU A 150 0.86 14.68 -7.19
N ILE A 151 1.43 14.91 -6.01
CA ILE A 151 1.47 16.24 -5.40
C ILE A 151 2.38 17.20 -6.16
N GLU A 152 3.50 16.70 -6.70
CA GLU A 152 4.44 17.51 -7.48
C GLU A 152 3.89 17.91 -8.84
N ASN A 153 3.21 16.99 -9.54
CA ASN A 153 2.74 17.23 -10.91
C ASN A 153 1.29 17.71 -10.98
N TYR A 154 0.45 17.39 -9.99
CA TYR A 154 -0.98 17.69 -9.93
C TYR A 154 -1.39 18.26 -8.56
N PRO A 155 -0.80 19.39 -8.13
CA PRO A 155 -1.07 19.97 -6.80
C PRO A 155 -2.54 20.39 -6.60
N ASP A 156 -3.24 20.75 -7.67
CA ASP A 156 -4.65 21.15 -7.66
C ASP A 156 -5.62 19.96 -7.81
N SER A 157 -5.11 18.73 -7.89
CA SER A 157 -5.95 17.53 -7.97
C SER A 157 -6.83 17.41 -6.72
N GLN A 158 -8.07 16.95 -6.91
CA GLN A 158 -8.96 16.60 -5.79
C GLN A 158 -8.37 15.54 -4.85
N TYR A 159 -7.38 14.76 -5.31
CA TYR A 159 -6.72 13.71 -4.55
C TYR A 159 -5.46 14.20 -3.80
N ALA A 160 -5.01 15.44 -4.04
CA ALA A 160 -3.74 15.95 -3.50
C ALA A 160 -3.75 16.04 -1.96
N THR A 161 -4.85 16.51 -1.37
CA THR A 161 -4.97 16.65 0.09
C THR A 161 -4.90 15.30 0.81
N ASP A 162 -5.56 14.27 0.28
CA ASP A 162 -5.49 12.92 0.87
C ASP A 162 -4.10 12.29 0.66
N SER A 163 -3.52 12.49 -0.52
CA SER A 163 -2.16 12.04 -0.83
C SER A 163 -1.12 12.61 0.14
N GLN A 164 -1.25 13.88 0.55
CA GLN A 164 -0.33 14.50 1.53
C GLN A 164 -0.41 13.82 2.90
N LYS A 165 -1.61 13.48 3.35
CA LYS A 165 -1.81 12.76 4.62
C LYS A 165 -1.21 11.36 4.54
N ARG A 166 -1.37 10.67 3.41
CA ARG A 166 -0.77 9.35 3.17
C ARG A 166 0.75 9.40 3.10
N LEU A 167 1.32 10.43 2.49
CA LEU A 167 2.77 10.63 2.50
C LEU A 167 3.32 10.75 3.91
N LEU A 168 2.65 11.53 4.78
CA LEU A 168 3.07 11.65 6.17
C LEU A 168 3.04 10.28 6.89
N TYR A 169 1.98 9.50 6.68
CA TYR A 169 1.88 8.14 7.21
C TYR A 169 3.01 7.23 6.70
N LEU A 170 3.20 7.18 5.38
CA LEU A 170 4.22 6.35 4.73
C LEU A 170 5.63 6.75 5.15
N LYS A 171 5.91 8.05 5.28
CA LYS A 171 7.21 8.57 5.77
C LYS A 171 7.53 8.01 7.15
N ASN A 172 6.56 8.03 8.06
CA ASN A 172 6.73 7.47 9.40
C ASN A 172 6.92 5.94 9.38
N ARG A 173 6.15 5.22 8.55
CA ARG A 173 6.29 3.77 8.38
C ARG A 173 7.65 3.37 7.81
N LEU A 174 8.18 4.12 6.84
CA LEU A 174 9.49 3.89 6.25
C LEU A 174 10.62 4.20 7.24
N ALA A 175 10.52 5.30 7.97
CA ALA A 175 11.50 5.63 9.01
C ALA A 175 11.52 4.58 10.13
N LYS A 176 10.35 4.03 10.50
CA LYS A 176 10.27 2.97 11.51
C LYS A 176 10.97 1.69 11.07
N HIS A 177 10.85 1.32 9.80
CA HIS A 177 11.58 0.19 9.22
C HIS A 177 13.10 0.36 9.36
N GLU A 178 13.64 1.54 9.01
CA GLU A 178 15.07 1.83 9.14
C GLU A 178 15.53 1.83 10.61
N LEU A 179 14.69 2.31 11.54
CA LEU A 179 14.98 2.23 12.97
C LEU A 179 15.08 0.78 13.44
N ASP A 180 14.20 -0.11 12.98
CA ASP A 180 14.24 -1.53 13.33
C ASP A 180 15.52 -2.21 12.80
N ILE A 181 15.97 -1.84 11.59
CA ILE A 181 17.26 -2.26 11.05
C ILE A 181 18.42 -1.74 11.91
N ALA A 182 18.40 -0.46 12.29
CA ALA A 182 19.43 0.13 13.16
C ALA A 182 19.49 -0.57 14.53
N ARG A 183 18.34 -0.90 15.13
CA ARG A 183 18.24 -1.69 16.36
C ARG A 183 18.80 -3.10 16.17
N TYR A 184 18.51 -3.73 15.04
CA TYR A 184 19.05 -5.05 14.69
C TYR A 184 20.58 -5.06 14.61
N TYR A 185 21.19 -4.04 13.98
CA TYR A 185 22.65 -3.90 13.93
C TYR A 185 23.25 -3.55 15.28
N THR A 186 22.57 -2.72 16.08
CA THR A 186 22.99 -2.39 17.46
C THR A 186 23.11 -3.64 18.32
N LYS A 187 22.13 -4.56 18.24
CA LYS A 187 22.16 -5.85 18.96
C LYS A 187 23.33 -6.75 18.55
N ARG A 188 23.89 -6.55 17.35
CA ARG A 188 25.03 -7.31 16.81
C ARG A 188 26.38 -6.63 17.03
N GLY A 189 26.40 -5.42 17.61
CA GLY A 189 27.63 -4.63 17.73
C GLY A 189 28.19 -4.14 16.39
N ALA A 190 27.35 -4.07 15.35
CA ALA A 190 27.76 -3.57 14.04
C ALA A 190 27.68 -2.03 14.00
N ASP A 191 28.50 -1.36 14.81
CA ASP A 191 28.38 0.07 15.10
C ASP A 191 28.51 0.97 13.85
N VAL A 192 29.39 0.62 12.89
CA VAL A 192 29.49 1.35 11.60
C VAL A 192 28.18 1.25 10.79
N ALA A 193 27.54 0.08 10.79
CA ALA A 193 26.26 -0.09 10.09
C ALA A 193 25.13 0.69 10.77
N VAL A 194 25.16 0.80 12.11
CA VAL A 194 24.22 1.64 12.88
C VAL A 194 24.36 3.09 12.45
N VAL A 195 25.57 3.63 12.45
CA VAL A 195 25.84 5.03 12.04
C VAL A 195 25.35 5.28 10.61
N ASN A 196 25.76 4.44 9.65
CA ASN A 196 25.36 4.61 8.24
C ASN A 196 23.84 4.59 8.06
N ARG A 197 23.12 3.72 8.79
CA ARG A 197 21.66 3.65 8.73
C ARG A 197 21.01 4.91 9.27
N ILE A 198 21.49 5.41 10.39
CA ILE A 198 20.90 6.58 11.04
C ILE A 198 21.22 7.86 10.27
N GLU A 199 22.40 7.97 9.66
CA GLU A 199 22.71 9.05 8.72
C GLU A 199 21.73 9.07 7.54
N GLN A 200 21.41 7.91 6.95
CA GLN A 200 20.39 7.81 5.90
C GLN A 200 19.00 8.21 6.41
N MET A 201 18.64 7.83 7.64
CA MET A 201 17.38 8.27 8.26
C MET A 201 17.33 9.80 8.44
N MET A 202 18.44 10.42 8.84
CA MET A 202 18.53 11.88 8.98
C MET A 202 18.44 12.60 7.63
N GLN A 203 18.93 11.98 6.54
CA GLN A 203 18.82 12.54 5.20
C GLN A 203 17.41 12.39 4.63
N ASN A 204 16.80 11.21 4.76
CA ASN A 204 15.55 10.88 4.09
C ASN A 204 14.31 11.21 4.93
N TYR A 205 14.42 11.09 6.26
CA TYR A 205 13.30 11.17 7.21
C TYR A 205 13.62 12.04 8.45
N PRO A 206 14.23 13.24 8.32
CA PRO A 206 14.75 14.04 9.44
C PRO A 206 13.70 14.44 10.49
N ASP A 207 12.46 14.61 10.08
CA ASP A 207 11.33 15.12 10.85
C ASP A 207 10.50 14.01 11.53
N THR A 208 10.84 12.74 11.31
CA THR A 208 10.08 11.62 11.89
C THR A 208 10.52 11.31 13.31
N GLN A 209 9.59 10.81 14.13
CA GLN A 209 9.89 10.38 15.49
C GLN A 209 10.92 9.24 15.50
N ALA A 210 10.84 8.32 14.54
CA ALA A 210 11.76 7.19 14.44
C ALA A 210 13.22 7.63 14.27
N THR A 211 13.48 8.69 13.48
CA THR A 211 14.83 9.27 13.33
C THR A 211 15.32 9.88 14.64
N ARG A 212 14.46 10.57 15.39
CA ARG A 212 14.80 11.11 16.71
C ARG A 212 15.15 10.00 17.70
N ASP A 213 14.34 8.94 17.72
CA ASP A 213 14.56 7.76 18.57
C ASP A 213 15.83 6.98 18.19
N ALA A 214 16.33 7.16 16.97
CA ALA A 214 17.56 6.53 16.50
C ALA A 214 18.83 7.24 17.01
N LEU A 215 18.79 8.57 17.23
CA LEU A 215 19.97 9.35 17.60
C LEU A 215 20.75 8.81 18.81
N PRO A 216 20.11 8.32 19.91
CA PRO A 216 20.83 7.68 21.00
C PRO A 216 21.61 6.43 20.58
N LEU A 217 21.10 5.66 19.61
CA LEU A 217 21.80 4.49 19.07
C LEU A 217 23.06 4.93 18.30
N MET A 218 22.97 6.02 17.52
CA MET A 218 24.10 6.60 16.79
C MET A 218 25.18 7.12 17.74
N LYS A 219 24.79 7.84 18.80
CA LYS A 219 25.71 8.30 19.86
C LYS A 219 26.46 7.13 20.48
N ASN A 220 25.73 6.10 20.92
CA ASN A 220 26.33 4.91 21.54
C ASN A 220 27.27 4.17 20.56
N ALA A 221 26.92 4.12 19.29
CA ALA A 221 27.77 3.53 18.25
C ALA A 221 29.08 4.31 18.09
N TYR A 222 29.04 5.65 18.03
CA TYR A 222 30.25 6.47 17.99
C TYR A 222 31.13 6.30 19.24
N GLU A 223 30.55 6.22 20.44
CA GLU A 223 31.30 5.97 21.67
C GLU A 223 32.04 4.63 21.64
N ARG A 224 31.39 3.57 21.15
CA ARG A 224 32.02 2.24 20.99
C ARG A 224 33.13 2.24 19.95
N LEU A 225 32.99 3.07 18.92
CA LEU A 225 34.01 3.29 17.90
C LEU A 225 35.13 4.24 18.36
N GLN A 226 35.07 4.76 19.60
CA GLN A 226 36.01 5.75 20.15
C GLN A 226 36.03 7.08 19.39
N LEU A 227 34.92 7.41 18.73
CA LEU A 227 34.69 8.64 17.96
C LEU A 227 33.94 9.68 18.82
N ASN A 228 34.61 10.14 19.88
CA ASN A 228 33.98 10.96 20.93
C ASN A 228 33.48 12.33 20.41
N GLU A 229 34.18 12.94 19.47
CA GLU A 229 33.77 14.23 18.90
C GLU A 229 32.40 14.12 18.19
N GLN A 230 32.21 13.05 17.42
CA GLN A 230 30.97 12.74 16.72
C GLN A 230 29.85 12.39 17.72
N ALA A 231 30.17 11.62 18.76
CA ALA A 231 29.22 11.32 19.84
C ALA A 231 28.73 12.61 20.53
N ASP A 232 29.61 13.56 20.80
CA ASP A 232 29.28 14.85 21.40
C ASP A 232 28.42 15.72 20.47
N GLN A 233 28.66 15.67 19.16
CA GLN A 233 27.82 16.35 18.16
C GLN A 233 26.39 15.79 18.16
N VAL A 234 26.25 14.45 18.19
CA VAL A 234 24.92 13.81 18.29
C VAL A 234 24.24 14.15 19.62
N ALA A 235 24.99 14.19 20.74
CA ALA A 235 24.45 14.58 22.03
C ALA A 235 23.89 16.01 22.03
N LYS A 236 24.59 16.95 21.39
CA LYS A 236 24.09 18.33 21.18
C LYS A 236 22.82 18.36 20.33
N LEU A 237 22.75 17.55 19.28
CA LEU A 237 21.56 17.46 18.43
C LEU A 237 20.33 16.94 19.20
N ILE A 238 20.53 15.92 20.05
CA ILE A 238 19.49 15.40 20.95
C ILE A 238 19.04 16.48 21.93
N ALA A 239 19.99 17.19 22.55
CA ALA A 239 19.68 18.26 23.51
C ALA A 239 18.94 19.45 22.87
N ALA A 240 19.22 19.77 21.61
CA ALA A 240 18.53 20.80 20.86
C ALA A 240 17.10 20.40 20.47
N ASN A 241 16.77 19.10 20.47
CA ASN A 241 15.48 18.54 20.08
C ASN A 241 14.98 17.52 21.13
N PRO A 242 14.66 17.97 22.37
CA PRO A 242 14.28 17.05 23.44
C PRO A 242 12.99 16.28 23.11
N VAL A 243 12.97 14.99 23.46
CA VAL A 243 11.81 14.11 23.27
C VAL A 243 10.71 14.54 24.25
N GLY A 244 9.60 15.09 23.75
CA GLY A 244 8.41 15.40 24.56
C GLY A 244 8.02 16.88 24.69
N GLY A 245 8.16 17.69 23.65
CA GLY A 245 7.43 18.97 23.56
C GLY A 245 6.07 18.74 22.92
N GLU A 246 5.03 18.60 23.75
CA GLU A 246 3.67 19.02 23.37
C GLU A 246 3.64 20.53 23.09
#